data_AF-A0A7L4H229-F1
#
_entry.id   AF-A0A7L4H229-F1
#
_cell.length_a   1.000
_cell.length_b   1.000
_cell.length_c   1.000
_cell.angle_alpha   90.00
_cell.angle_beta   90.00
_cell.angle_gamma   90.00
#
_symmetry.space_group_name_H-M   'P 1'
#
loop_
_entity.id
_entity.type
_entity.pdbx_description
1 polymer ?
#
loop_
_entity_poly.entity_id
_entity_poly.type
_entity_poly.pdbx_seq_one_letter_code
_entity_poly.pdbx_strand_id
1 'polypeptide(L)'
;FFSFQWEKHPYYNLTVKVLRARNIKGTDLLSKADCYVELKLPTASPIVSRTQVVDNSDNPEWNETFQYRIHSAVKNILELTLYDKDVLVSDELTSIVFDVGGMKPGQPLLRTFRLNPEANEELDVEFYLEKCSDAPTEVLTNGVLVVHPCLSLQGTVNRKENTKEKQQGNCEVKLSVPGAYQKQLCIPWRSDNEKDPETSFIFHVDKEMCPELQVELEQTISVLQDGMNPDIEKHTTVLGFGTVPVHSLPIGQTVDRIVSLGEVIYKSSKMIFLNFYFSSWDLDIRLGFDLCKEEKEFVAKRKKIVSEVLRKTLRLKESPPKDEVPVIAVLGSGGGMRALTSFYGSLAGLQQLGLLDAAMYLCGISGSTWCLSTLYQDPDWSQKDLRDAIRRAQSTVSSSKVGAFSPERLKYYFQELNAMEISGRKVSFTDLWGLIVEYFLQQKEDPSKLSDQQEAVKGAQNPYPIYAAVNVRPSISSGDFAEWCEFTPYEVGFHKYGAFVRTEDFDSEFFMGRLIQKRPEPRICFLQGMWGSAFAASLDDIFLKVVGIGLGFLDSFKDVIKVVGKNIRYSSR
;
A
#
# COMPACT_ATOMS: atom_id res chain seq x y z
N PHE A 1 -3.06 17.85 -22.30
CA PHE A 1 -3.95 17.51 -21.17
C PHE A 1 -3.92 16.00 -21.06
N PHE A 2 -3.18 15.47 -20.09
CA PHE A 2 -2.85 14.05 -20.04
C PHE A 2 -4.03 13.27 -19.45
N SER A 3 -4.95 12.86 -20.34
CA SER A 3 -5.59 11.56 -20.21
C SER A 3 -4.50 10.49 -20.23
N PHE A 4 -4.72 9.34 -19.60
CA PHE A 4 -3.81 8.21 -19.76
C PHE A 4 -3.58 7.92 -21.25
N GLN A 5 -2.35 7.54 -21.60
CA GLN A 5 -1.97 7.25 -22.97
C GLN A 5 -1.14 5.98 -23.03
N TRP A 6 -1.26 5.29 -24.16
CA TRP A 6 -0.42 4.16 -24.49
C TRP A 6 0.86 4.67 -25.12
N GLU A 7 2.00 4.30 -24.53
CA GLU A 7 3.32 4.66 -25.05
C GLU A 7 4.15 3.40 -25.27
N LYS A 8 4.92 3.39 -26.35
CA LYS A 8 5.80 2.27 -26.68
C LYS A 8 7.24 2.59 -26.32
N HIS A 9 7.84 1.76 -25.47
CA HIS A 9 9.16 2.02 -24.87
C HIS A 9 10.13 0.84 -25.07
N PRO A 10 11.41 1.08 -25.40
CA PRO A 10 12.41 0.04 -25.57
C PRO A 10 12.96 -0.50 -24.24
N TYR A 11 13.66 -1.63 -24.34
CA TYR A 11 14.47 -2.20 -23.28
C TYR A 11 15.95 -1.91 -23.45
N TYR A 12 16.67 -1.97 -22.34
CA TYR A 12 18.12 -1.93 -22.29
C TYR A 12 18.66 -3.06 -21.41
N ASN A 13 19.83 -3.58 -21.75
CA ASN A 13 20.56 -4.50 -20.88
C ASN A 13 21.56 -3.67 -20.07
N LEU A 14 21.41 -3.69 -18.74
CA LEU A 14 22.32 -3.10 -17.79
C LEU A 14 23.26 -4.18 -17.27
N THR A 15 24.55 -3.99 -17.45
CA THR A 15 25.61 -4.78 -16.83
C THR A 15 26.19 -3.98 -15.67
N VAL A 16 26.23 -4.59 -14.48
CA VAL A 16 26.79 -4.01 -13.26
C VAL A 16 27.93 -4.90 -12.80
N LYS A 17 29.16 -4.40 -12.83
CA LYS A 17 30.34 -5.12 -12.36
C LYS A 17 30.83 -4.50 -11.06
N VAL A 18 30.63 -5.22 -9.96
CA VAL A 18 31.12 -4.82 -8.63
C VAL A 18 32.59 -5.21 -8.55
N LEU A 19 33.47 -4.20 -8.52
CA LEU A 19 34.90 -4.44 -8.61
C LEU A 19 35.47 -4.74 -7.22
N ARG A 20 35.42 -3.76 -6.33
CA ARG A 20 36.07 -3.79 -5.02
C ARG A 20 35.56 -2.68 -4.11
N ALA A 21 35.80 -2.84 -2.82
CA ALA A 21 35.71 -1.76 -1.84
C ALA A 21 37.08 -1.46 -1.22
N ARG A 22 37.23 -0.26 -0.64
CA ARG A 22 38.46 0.20 0.00
C ARG A 22 38.19 0.83 1.35
N ASN A 23 39.14 0.64 2.27
CA ASN A 23 39.17 1.21 3.61
C ASN A 23 37.93 0.90 4.47
N ILE A 24 37.29 -0.25 4.23
CA ILE A 24 36.11 -0.65 4.98
C ILE A 24 36.49 -0.95 6.43
N LYS A 25 35.74 -0.39 7.37
CA LYS A 25 35.88 -0.66 8.79
C LYS A 25 34.83 -1.70 9.19
N GLY A 26 35.28 -2.84 9.70
CA GLY A 26 34.37 -3.82 10.30
C GLY A 26 33.70 -3.29 11.56
N THR A 27 32.53 -3.83 11.88
CA THR A 27 31.82 -3.52 13.13
C THR A 27 32.40 -4.29 14.33
N ASP A 28 33.18 -5.33 14.06
CA ASP A 28 33.81 -6.18 15.06
C ASP A 28 35.05 -5.55 15.73
N LEU A 29 35.11 -5.69 17.07
CA LEU A 29 36.24 -5.24 17.89
C LEU A 29 37.53 -6.06 17.71
N LEU A 30 37.44 -7.27 17.15
CA LEU A 30 38.52 -8.27 17.13
C LEU A 30 38.79 -8.90 15.75
N SER A 31 37.96 -8.62 14.74
CA SER A 31 38.05 -9.13 13.36
C SER A 31 37.98 -7.99 12.35
N LYS A 32 38.49 -8.19 11.13
CA LYS A 32 38.16 -7.31 10.01
C LYS A 32 36.82 -7.74 9.42
N ALA A 33 36.24 -6.88 8.59
CA ALA A 33 34.93 -7.11 7.99
C ALA A 33 34.91 -8.33 7.04
N ASP A 34 33.81 -9.07 7.08
CA ASP A 34 33.44 -10.14 6.16
C ASP A 34 32.46 -9.58 5.12
N CYS A 35 32.99 -8.90 4.10
CA CYS A 35 32.18 -8.04 3.26
C CYS A 35 31.49 -8.75 2.09
N TYR A 36 30.25 -8.35 1.81
CA TYR A 36 29.59 -8.59 0.53
C TYR A 36 28.68 -7.42 0.13
N VAL A 37 28.35 -7.31 -1.15
CA VAL A 37 27.49 -6.25 -1.69
C VAL A 37 26.17 -6.87 -2.17
N GLU A 38 25.05 -6.34 -1.70
CA GLU A 38 23.73 -6.61 -2.25
C GLU A 38 23.36 -5.59 -3.33
N LEU A 39 22.76 -6.08 -4.40
CA LEU A 39 22.26 -5.29 -5.53
C LEU A 39 20.76 -5.51 -5.65
N LYS A 40 20.01 -4.42 -5.58
CA LYS A 40 18.56 -4.44 -5.67
C LYS A 40 18.08 -3.43 -6.71
N LEU A 41 17.36 -3.93 -7.71
CA LEU A 41 16.78 -3.13 -8.79
C LEU A 41 15.29 -3.48 -8.95
N PRO A 42 14.41 -2.92 -8.10
CA PRO A 42 13.02 -3.37 -7.98
C PRO A 42 12.18 -3.21 -9.25
N THR A 43 12.60 -2.33 -10.17
CA THR A 43 11.94 -2.09 -11.46
C THR A 43 12.34 -3.07 -12.56
N ALA A 44 13.32 -3.94 -12.31
CA ALA A 44 13.82 -4.91 -13.28
C ALA A 44 13.88 -6.35 -12.75
N SER A 45 14.05 -6.54 -11.44
CA SER A 45 14.09 -7.87 -10.82
C SER A 45 13.49 -7.84 -9.42
N PRO A 46 12.65 -8.83 -9.06
CA PRO A 46 12.19 -9.02 -7.69
C PRO A 46 13.21 -9.73 -6.81
N ILE A 47 14.28 -10.30 -7.41
CA ILE A 47 15.33 -11.04 -6.71
C ILE A 47 16.50 -10.09 -6.42
N VAL A 48 16.90 -10.03 -5.15
CA VAL A 48 18.11 -9.33 -4.72
C VAL A 48 19.32 -10.19 -5.11
N SER A 49 20.24 -9.59 -5.87
CA SER A 49 21.50 -10.23 -6.22
C SER A 49 22.55 -9.88 -5.18
N ARG A 50 23.56 -10.73 -4.98
CA ARG A 50 24.67 -10.42 -4.08
C ARG A 50 25.97 -11.00 -4.57
N THR A 51 27.08 -10.37 -4.20
CA THR A 51 28.42 -10.93 -4.39
C THR A 51 28.66 -12.09 -3.42
N GLN A 52 29.74 -12.84 -3.66
CA GLN A 52 30.33 -13.70 -2.64
C GLN A 52 30.85 -12.86 -1.47
N VAL A 53 31.00 -13.51 -0.33
CA VAL A 53 31.61 -12.93 0.87
C VAL A 53 33.12 -12.99 0.71
N VAL A 54 33.79 -11.89 0.99
CA VAL A 54 35.25 -11.84 1.13
C VAL A 54 35.56 -11.67 2.60
N ASP A 55 36.06 -12.74 3.21
CA ASP A 55 36.28 -12.78 4.65
C ASP A 55 37.51 -11.95 5.08
N ASN A 56 37.41 -11.29 6.23
CA ASN A 56 38.49 -10.63 6.96
C ASN A 56 39.33 -9.65 6.11
N SER A 57 38.67 -8.74 5.38
CA SER A 57 39.34 -7.79 4.48
C SER A 57 38.74 -6.38 4.52
N ASP A 58 39.61 -5.39 4.75
CA ASP A 58 39.26 -3.96 4.66
C ASP A 58 39.26 -3.45 3.20
N ASN A 59 39.73 -4.27 2.27
CA ASN A 59 39.81 -3.96 0.83
C ASN A 59 39.35 -5.17 0.00
N PRO A 60 38.08 -5.59 0.13
CA PRO A 60 37.55 -6.75 -0.57
C PRO A 60 37.53 -6.50 -2.09
N GLU A 61 37.91 -7.52 -2.87
CA GLU A 61 37.81 -7.51 -4.32
C GLU A 61 36.92 -8.66 -4.78
N TRP A 62 35.83 -8.35 -5.49
CA TRP A 62 34.86 -9.34 -5.97
C TRP A 62 35.01 -9.59 -7.47
N ASN A 63 35.10 -8.51 -8.26
CA ASN A 63 35.09 -8.57 -9.73
C ASN A 63 33.90 -9.36 -10.32
N GLU A 64 32.75 -9.32 -9.64
CA GLU A 64 31.54 -10.04 -10.01
C GLU A 64 30.63 -9.18 -10.90
N THR A 65 29.96 -9.82 -11.86
CA THR A 65 29.14 -9.13 -12.86
C THR A 65 27.69 -9.61 -12.79
N PHE A 66 26.77 -8.65 -12.76
CA PHE A 66 25.33 -8.85 -12.71
C PHE A 66 24.67 -8.22 -13.93
N GLN A 67 23.60 -8.83 -14.44
CA GLN A 67 22.90 -8.37 -15.63
C GLN A 67 21.42 -8.20 -15.35
N TYR A 68 20.87 -7.07 -15.81
CA TYR A 68 19.46 -6.73 -15.67
C TYR A 68 18.90 -6.26 -17.01
N ARG A 69 17.70 -6.74 -17.35
CA ARG A 69 16.92 -6.14 -18.45
C ARG A 69 16.03 -5.06 -17.86
N ILE A 70 16.26 -3.80 -18.26
CA ILE A 70 15.54 -2.64 -17.73
C ILE A 70 14.60 -2.06 -18.79
N HIS A 71 13.45 -1.56 -18.35
CA HIS A 71 12.46 -0.92 -19.22
C HIS A 71 12.59 0.61 -19.17
N SER A 72 12.56 1.30 -20.32
CA SER A 72 12.87 2.73 -20.37
C SER A 72 11.74 3.65 -19.92
N ALA A 73 10.51 3.16 -19.81
CA ALA A 73 9.39 3.96 -19.33
C ALA A 73 9.47 4.24 -17.82
N VAL A 74 10.14 3.37 -17.06
CA VAL A 74 10.21 3.46 -15.60
C VAL A 74 11.55 4.04 -15.15
N LYS A 75 11.53 4.70 -13.99
CA LYS A 75 12.76 5.17 -13.36
C LYS A 75 13.50 4.01 -12.71
N ASN A 76 14.66 3.66 -13.25
CA ASN A 76 15.48 2.54 -12.78
C ASN A 76 16.52 3.03 -11.76
N ILE A 77 16.25 2.77 -10.47
CA ILE A 77 17.15 3.09 -9.36
C ILE A 77 17.77 1.80 -8.84
N LEU A 78 19.08 1.66 -9.00
CA LEU A 78 19.84 0.56 -8.44
C LEU A 78 20.26 0.93 -7.01
N GLU A 79 19.85 0.10 -6.04
CA GLU A 79 20.32 0.14 -4.66
C GLU A 79 21.50 -0.81 -4.53
N LEU A 80 22.62 -0.32 -3.98
CA LEU A 80 23.78 -1.12 -3.63
C LEU A 80 24.01 -0.98 -2.13
N THR A 81 24.02 -2.10 -1.41
CA THR A 81 24.20 -2.09 0.04
C THR A 81 25.40 -2.96 0.40
N LEU A 82 26.36 -2.39 1.10
CA LEU A 82 27.52 -3.10 1.64
C LEU A 82 27.17 -3.64 3.03
N TYR A 83 27.42 -4.93 3.24
CA TYR A 83 27.18 -5.62 4.51
C TYR A 83 28.49 -6.16 5.09
N ASP A 84 28.54 -6.20 6.42
CA ASP A 84 29.48 -7.02 7.19
C ASP A 84 28.76 -8.30 7.63
N LYS A 85 29.30 -9.47 7.30
CA LYS A 85 28.60 -10.73 7.55
C LYS A 85 28.86 -11.24 8.97
N ASP A 86 27.90 -11.04 9.84
CA ASP A 86 27.91 -11.67 11.16
C ASP A 86 27.24 -13.05 11.20
N VAL A 87 27.59 -13.84 12.23
CA VAL A 87 27.05 -15.19 12.47
C VAL A 87 25.54 -15.18 12.78
N LEU A 88 25.01 -14.07 13.32
CA LEU A 88 23.61 -13.96 13.74
C LEU A 88 22.78 -13.02 12.86
N VAL A 89 23.20 -11.77 12.73
CA VAL A 89 22.52 -10.75 11.91
C VAL A 89 23.61 -9.89 11.27
N SER A 90 23.76 -9.97 9.96
CA SER A 90 24.73 -9.17 9.22
C SER A 90 24.44 -7.67 9.39
N ASP A 91 25.46 -6.91 9.78
CA ASP A 91 25.36 -5.47 9.94
C ASP A 91 25.35 -4.77 8.58
N GLU A 92 24.31 -3.97 8.33
CA GLU A 92 24.27 -3.04 7.20
C GLU A 92 25.27 -1.91 7.45
N LEU A 93 26.34 -1.85 6.64
CA LEU A 93 27.34 -0.81 6.77
C LEU A 93 26.88 0.49 6.11
N THR A 94 26.52 0.42 4.82
CA THR A 94 26.09 1.60 4.04
C THR A 94 25.29 1.18 2.82
N SER A 95 24.23 1.94 2.51
CA SER A 95 23.45 1.82 1.28
C SER A 95 23.63 3.06 0.40
N ILE A 96 23.82 2.84 -0.90
CA ILE A 96 23.88 3.89 -1.92
C ILE A 96 22.84 3.64 -3.02
N VAL A 97 22.40 4.71 -3.66
CA VAL A 97 21.45 4.66 -4.77
C VAL A 97 22.05 5.25 -6.03
N PHE A 98 21.84 4.58 -7.16
CA PHE A 98 22.32 5.00 -8.46
C PHE A 98 21.17 5.06 -9.48
N ASP A 99 20.95 6.25 -10.05
CA ASP A 99 19.97 6.46 -11.11
C ASP A 99 20.57 6.09 -12.46
N VAL A 100 20.12 4.96 -13.01
CA VAL A 100 20.59 4.42 -14.29
C VAL A 100 20.17 5.31 -15.47
N GLY A 101 19.11 6.11 -15.31
CA GLY A 101 18.56 6.96 -16.37
C GLY A 101 19.54 8.01 -16.92
N GLY A 102 20.60 8.34 -16.17
CA GLY A 102 21.66 9.25 -16.61
C GLY A 102 22.73 8.63 -17.52
N MET A 103 22.71 7.31 -17.73
CA MET A 103 23.73 6.62 -18.51
C MET A 103 23.53 6.76 -20.02
N LYS A 104 24.64 6.84 -20.76
CA LYS A 104 24.64 6.81 -22.23
C LYS A 104 24.89 5.38 -22.71
N PRO A 105 24.01 4.80 -23.55
CA PRO A 105 24.23 3.46 -24.10
C PRO A 105 25.55 3.36 -24.88
N GLY A 106 26.22 2.21 -24.78
CA GLY A 106 27.48 1.89 -25.47
C GLY A 106 28.74 2.49 -24.85
N GLN A 107 28.63 3.21 -23.72
CA GLN A 107 29.77 3.78 -23.00
C GLN A 107 29.89 3.15 -21.60
N PRO A 108 31.00 2.47 -21.28
CA PRO A 108 31.23 2.00 -19.92
C PRO A 108 31.43 3.20 -18.98
N LEU A 109 30.86 3.10 -17.79
CA LEU A 109 30.90 4.11 -16.75
C LEU A 109 31.48 3.50 -15.48
N LEU A 110 32.75 3.82 -15.20
CA LEU A 110 33.35 3.51 -13.91
C LEU A 110 32.94 4.58 -12.89
N ARG A 111 32.39 4.15 -11.76
CA ARG A 111 32.04 5.01 -10.62
C ARG A 111 32.70 4.52 -9.35
N THR A 112 33.28 5.47 -8.63
CA THR A 112 33.71 5.29 -7.24
C THR A 112 32.70 6.02 -6.35
N PHE A 113 31.96 5.27 -5.56
CA PHE A 113 31.03 5.79 -4.58
C PHE A 113 31.76 5.97 -3.25
N ARG A 114 31.63 7.15 -2.65
CA ARG A 114 32.15 7.42 -1.30
C ARG A 114 31.08 7.02 -0.29
N LEU A 115 31.34 5.95 0.45
CA LEU A 115 30.43 5.41 1.46
C LEU A 115 30.52 6.26 2.74
N ASN A 116 31.74 6.54 3.19
CA ASN A 116 32.03 7.40 4.34
C ASN A 116 33.19 8.36 4.01
N PRO A 117 32.92 9.67 3.82
CA PRO A 117 33.96 10.64 3.51
C PRO A 117 35.00 10.84 4.62
N GLU A 118 34.65 10.62 5.88
CA GLU A 118 35.59 10.80 7.00
C GLU A 118 36.53 9.60 7.15
N ALA A 119 36.04 8.41 6.80
CA ALA A 119 36.81 7.16 6.82
C ALA A 119 37.50 6.82 5.49
N ASN A 120 37.26 7.61 4.43
CA ASN A 120 37.67 7.32 3.05
C ASN A 120 37.20 5.94 2.55
N GLU A 121 36.02 5.50 2.98
CA GLU A 121 35.42 4.25 2.53
C GLU A 121 34.84 4.44 1.13
N GLU A 122 35.23 3.56 0.21
CA GLU A 122 34.87 3.68 -1.20
C GLU A 122 34.45 2.35 -1.82
N LEU A 123 33.51 2.38 -2.75
CA LEU A 123 33.06 1.25 -3.56
C LEU A 123 33.23 1.57 -5.05
N ASP A 124 34.01 0.77 -5.76
CA ASP A 124 34.19 0.88 -7.22
C ASP A 124 33.22 -0.06 -7.94
N VAL A 125 32.43 0.50 -8.84
CA VAL A 125 31.49 -0.24 -9.69
C VAL A 125 31.60 0.25 -11.13
N GLU A 126 31.67 -0.70 -12.06
CA GLU A 126 31.61 -0.43 -13.49
C GLU A 126 30.21 -0.75 -14.02
N PHE A 127 29.62 0.21 -14.72
CA PHE A 127 28.31 0.08 -15.34
C PHE A 127 28.43 0.11 -16.86
N TYR A 128 27.68 -0.75 -17.54
CA TYR A 128 27.57 -0.71 -18.99
C TYR A 128 26.11 -0.87 -19.39
N LEU A 129 25.63 0.01 -20.26
CA LEU A 129 24.25 0.00 -20.75
C LEU A 129 24.26 -0.22 -22.26
N GLU A 130 23.48 -1.18 -22.74
CA GLU A 130 23.31 -1.42 -24.17
C GLU A 130 21.84 -1.58 -24.54
N LYS A 131 21.53 -1.35 -25.82
CA LYS A 131 20.17 -1.53 -26.32
C LYS A 131 19.84 -3.02 -26.38
N CYS A 132 18.71 -3.41 -25.79
CA CYS A 132 18.24 -4.79 -25.84
C CYS A 132 17.66 -5.10 -27.23
N SER A 133 17.77 -6.37 -27.67
CA SER A 133 17.17 -6.87 -28.90
C SER A 133 15.67 -7.10 -28.79
N ASP A 134 15.12 -7.13 -27.58
CA ASP A 134 13.71 -7.38 -27.33
C ASP A 134 12.82 -6.30 -27.98
N ALA A 135 11.67 -6.73 -28.49
CA ALA A 135 10.70 -5.82 -29.09
C ALA A 135 10.15 -4.86 -28.01
N PRO A 136 10.08 -3.53 -28.28
CA PRO A 136 9.51 -2.56 -27.34
C PRO A 136 8.07 -2.92 -26.95
N THR A 137 7.68 -2.69 -25.70
CA THR A 137 6.33 -2.94 -25.19
C THR A 137 5.54 -1.66 -25.00
N GLU A 138 4.22 -1.80 -25.06
CA GLU A 138 3.28 -0.71 -24.77
C GLU A 138 2.98 -0.67 -23.27
N VAL A 139 3.06 0.52 -22.70
CA VAL A 139 2.71 0.78 -21.31
C VAL A 139 1.66 1.86 -21.24
N LEU A 140 0.87 1.79 -20.17
CA LEU A 140 -0.13 2.79 -19.87
C LEU A 140 0.46 3.80 -18.88
N THR A 141 0.38 5.09 -19.20
CA THR A 141 0.94 6.13 -18.33
C THR A 141 0.12 7.41 -18.35
N ASN A 142 0.16 8.16 -17.24
CA ASN A 142 -0.31 9.55 -17.16
C ASN A 142 0.86 10.57 -17.22
N GLY A 143 2.07 10.12 -17.59
CA GLY A 143 3.30 10.91 -17.58
C GLY A 143 4.06 10.90 -16.25
N VAL A 144 3.50 10.31 -15.19
CA VAL A 144 4.14 10.17 -13.88
C VAL A 144 4.19 8.72 -13.44
N LEU A 145 3.03 8.04 -13.40
CA LEU A 145 2.94 6.62 -13.12
C LEU A 145 2.96 5.82 -14.43
N VAL A 146 3.57 4.65 -14.37
CA VAL A 146 3.57 3.66 -15.45
C VAL A 146 2.90 2.41 -14.92
N VAL A 147 1.99 1.86 -15.71
CA VAL A 147 1.35 0.58 -15.45
C VAL A 147 1.70 -0.39 -16.56
N HIS A 148 2.36 -1.47 -16.17
CA HIS A 148 2.60 -2.61 -17.04
C HIS A 148 1.35 -3.50 -17.10
N PRO A 149 1.12 -4.21 -18.21
CA PRO A 149 0.09 -5.24 -18.27
C PRO A 149 0.33 -6.31 -17.19
N CYS A 150 -0.48 -6.29 -16.13
CA CYS A 150 -0.48 -7.34 -15.11
C CYS A 150 -1.01 -8.64 -15.71
N LEU A 151 -0.35 -9.75 -15.42
CA LEU A 151 -0.82 -11.08 -15.79
C LEU A 151 -1.39 -11.78 -14.55
N SER A 152 -2.49 -12.50 -14.74
CA SER A 152 -2.97 -13.50 -13.78
C SER A 152 -2.48 -14.87 -14.23
N LEU A 153 -1.73 -15.55 -13.39
CA LEU A 153 -1.28 -16.92 -13.56
C LEU A 153 -2.13 -17.81 -12.64
N GLN A 154 -3.23 -18.32 -13.18
CA GLN A 154 -4.08 -19.28 -12.47
C GLN A 154 -3.70 -20.69 -12.87
N GLY A 155 -3.60 -21.64 -11.93
CA GLY A 155 -3.43 -23.04 -12.28
C GLY A 155 -3.90 -24.02 -11.22
N THR A 156 -3.88 -25.30 -11.57
CA THR A 156 -4.19 -26.40 -10.68
C THR A 156 -2.98 -27.29 -10.54
N VAL A 157 -2.75 -27.88 -9.37
CA VAL A 157 -1.68 -28.86 -9.16
C VAL A 157 -2.27 -30.27 -9.22
N ASN A 158 -2.00 -30.98 -10.31
CA ASN A 158 -2.42 -32.37 -10.47
C ASN A 158 -1.23 -33.32 -10.24
N ARG A 159 -1.43 -34.32 -9.38
CA ARG A 159 -0.40 -35.26 -8.92
C ARG A 159 -0.59 -36.61 -9.60
N LYS A 160 0.48 -37.16 -10.20
CA LYS A 160 0.53 -38.58 -10.61
C LYS A 160 1.72 -39.26 -9.93
N GLU A 161 1.45 -40.22 -9.06
CA GLU A 161 2.47 -41.11 -8.49
C GLU A 161 2.57 -42.38 -9.35
N ASN A 162 3.78 -42.74 -9.78
CA ASN A 162 4.02 -44.00 -10.50
C ASN A 162 4.40 -45.17 -9.57
N THR A 163 4.60 -44.94 -8.27
CA THR A 163 5.05 -45.97 -7.31
C THR A 163 4.49 -45.75 -5.92
N LYS A 164 3.96 -46.82 -5.30
CA LYS A 164 3.53 -46.87 -3.90
C LYS A 164 4.75 -46.93 -2.97
N GLU A 165 5.40 -45.80 -2.73
CA GLU A 165 6.41 -45.70 -1.68
C GLU A 165 5.75 -45.25 -0.37
N LYS A 166 6.04 -45.96 0.73
CA LYS A 166 5.67 -45.52 2.08
C LYS A 166 6.48 -44.27 2.41
N GLN A 167 5.89 -43.10 2.31
CA GLN A 167 6.54 -41.85 2.69
C GLN A 167 6.66 -41.75 4.21
N GLN A 168 7.86 -41.45 4.70
CA GLN A 168 8.16 -41.32 6.13
C GLN A 168 8.31 -39.84 6.46
N GLY A 169 7.23 -39.16 6.84
CA GLY A 169 7.23 -37.71 7.16
C GLY A 169 6.17 -36.93 6.38
N ASN A 170 5.99 -35.65 6.73
CA ASN A 170 5.03 -34.78 6.06
C ASN A 170 5.70 -34.10 4.87
N CYS A 171 5.26 -34.41 3.67
CA CYS A 171 5.72 -33.75 2.45
C CYS A 171 4.81 -32.56 2.10
N GLU A 172 5.34 -31.51 1.48
CA GLU A 172 4.57 -30.37 0.96
C GLU A 172 5.17 -29.83 -0.33
N VAL A 173 4.33 -29.33 -1.22
CA VAL A 173 4.73 -28.61 -2.43
C VAL A 173 4.56 -27.13 -2.18
N LYS A 174 5.64 -26.38 -2.34
CA LYS A 174 5.62 -24.92 -2.28
C LYS A 174 5.64 -24.36 -3.70
N LEU A 175 4.70 -23.46 -3.96
CA LEU A 175 4.64 -22.68 -5.18
C LEU A 175 4.96 -21.23 -4.86
N SER A 176 5.91 -20.64 -5.56
CA SER A 176 6.24 -19.22 -5.46
C SER A 176 6.49 -18.64 -6.85
N VAL A 177 6.11 -17.38 -7.03
CA VAL A 177 6.53 -16.60 -8.19
C VAL A 177 7.17 -15.33 -7.64
N PRO A 178 8.52 -15.20 -7.64
CA PRO A 178 9.18 -13.99 -7.17
C PRO A 178 8.61 -12.75 -7.88
N GLY A 179 8.26 -11.73 -7.09
CA GLY A 179 7.64 -10.50 -7.60
C GLY A 179 6.13 -10.57 -7.82
N ALA A 180 5.48 -11.71 -7.57
CA ALA A 180 4.03 -11.80 -7.57
C ALA A 180 3.41 -11.10 -6.36
N TYR A 181 2.14 -10.71 -6.52
CA TYR A 181 1.32 -10.21 -5.41
C TYR A 181 1.11 -11.28 -4.33
N GLN A 182 0.68 -12.48 -4.73
CA GLN A 182 0.46 -13.58 -3.81
C GLN A 182 1.79 -14.08 -3.24
N LYS A 183 1.79 -14.35 -1.92
CA LYS A 183 2.89 -15.01 -1.24
C LYS A 183 3.01 -16.47 -1.67
N GLN A 184 4.09 -17.11 -1.24
CA GLN A 184 4.30 -18.54 -1.42
C GLN A 184 3.10 -19.35 -0.90
N LEU A 185 2.67 -20.32 -1.69
CA LEU A 185 1.58 -21.23 -1.37
C LEU A 185 2.15 -22.60 -1.01
N CYS A 186 1.87 -23.09 0.20
CA CYS A 186 2.23 -24.45 0.63
C CYS A 186 1.04 -25.39 0.47
N ILE A 187 1.23 -26.48 -0.27
CA ILE A 187 0.22 -27.49 -0.55
C ILE A 187 0.69 -28.83 0.04
N PRO A 188 0.00 -29.38 1.06
CA PRO A 188 0.41 -30.66 1.66
C PRO A 188 0.41 -31.80 0.64
N TRP A 189 1.49 -32.58 0.59
CA TRP A 189 1.62 -33.78 -0.24
C TRP A 189 1.11 -34.98 0.54
N ARG A 190 -0.13 -35.38 0.27
CA ARG A 190 -0.78 -36.55 0.89
C ARG A 190 -0.86 -37.69 -0.13
N SER A 191 -0.45 -38.90 0.27
CA SER A 191 -0.65 -40.12 -0.51
C SER A 191 -1.97 -40.78 -0.10
N ASP A 192 -2.77 -41.10 -1.12
CA ASP A 192 -3.92 -42.02 -1.16
C ASP A 192 -5.37 -41.54 -0.88
N ASN A 193 -6.17 -41.85 -1.92
CA ASN A 193 -7.58 -42.27 -1.97
C ASN A 193 -8.67 -41.32 -1.48
N GLU A 194 -9.05 -40.40 -2.38
CA GLU A 194 -10.41 -40.03 -2.80
C GLU A 194 -10.34 -38.59 -3.32
N LYS A 195 -10.76 -38.35 -4.57
CA LYS A 195 -10.99 -37.03 -5.22
C LYS A 195 -10.50 -35.83 -4.40
N ASP A 196 -9.18 -35.68 -4.25
CA ASP A 196 -8.63 -34.50 -3.61
C ASP A 196 -9.01 -33.33 -4.55
N PRO A 197 -9.71 -32.29 -4.07
CA PRO A 197 -10.10 -31.18 -4.92
C PRO A 197 -8.84 -30.60 -5.56
N GLU A 198 -8.86 -30.44 -6.88
CA GLU A 198 -7.77 -29.79 -7.62
C GLU A 198 -7.39 -28.51 -6.86
N THR A 199 -6.20 -28.47 -6.28
CA THR A 199 -5.77 -27.29 -5.53
C THR A 199 -5.43 -26.23 -6.55
N SER A 200 -6.33 -25.26 -6.69
CA SER A 200 -6.13 -24.12 -7.56
C SER A 200 -5.28 -23.05 -6.86
N PHE A 201 -4.45 -22.37 -7.63
CA PHE A 201 -3.66 -21.23 -7.20
C PHE A 201 -3.81 -20.09 -8.20
N ILE A 202 -3.53 -18.87 -7.76
CA ILE A 202 -3.50 -17.68 -8.59
C ILE A 202 -2.34 -16.80 -8.17
N PHE A 203 -1.50 -16.39 -9.12
CA PHE A 203 -0.43 -15.41 -8.92
C PHE A 203 -0.64 -14.24 -9.87
N HIS A 204 -0.67 -13.02 -9.34
CA HIS A 204 -0.67 -11.80 -10.15
C HIS A 204 0.76 -11.31 -10.28
N VAL A 205 1.23 -11.14 -11.52
CA VAL A 205 2.64 -10.90 -11.80
C VAL A 205 2.80 -9.75 -12.79
N ASP A 206 3.89 -9.00 -12.64
CA ASP A 206 4.36 -8.09 -13.68
C ASP A 206 5.09 -8.92 -14.74
N LYS A 207 4.58 -8.91 -15.97
CA LYS A 207 5.20 -9.61 -17.10
C LYS A 207 6.64 -9.14 -17.34
N GLU A 208 6.90 -7.86 -17.09
CA GLU A 208 8.18 -7.22 -17.41
C GLU A 208 9.34 -7.73 -16.56
N MET A 209 9.03 -8.28 -15.39
CA MET A 209 9.99 -8.90 -14.47
C MET A 209 10.42 -10.31 -14.88
N CYS A 210 9.98 -10.81 -16.04
CA CYS A 210 10.23 -12.18 -16.51
C CYS A 210 9.98 -13.25 -15.41
N PRO A 211 8.77 -13.28 -14.80
CA PRO A 211 8.52 -14.11 -13.64
C PRO A 211 8.75 -15.60 -13.92
N GLU A 212 9.27 -16.32 -12.93
CA GLU A 212 9.41 -17.77 -12.96
C GLU A 212 8.55 -18.38 -11.84
N LEU A 213 7.71 -19.35 -12.19
CA LEU A 213 7.03 -20.17 -11.20
C LEU A 213 8.02 -21.20 -10.67
N GLN A 214 8.38 -21.04 -9.41
CA GLN A 214 9.21 -21.97 -8.65
C GLN A 214 8.31 -23.01 -7.98
N VAL A 215 8.73 -24.26 -8.08
CA VAL A 215 8.04 -25.42 -7.52
C VAL A 215 9.05 -26.19 -6.68
N GLU A 216 8.83 -26.21 -5.38
CA GLU A 216 9.67 -26.91 -4.40
C GLU A 216 8.88 -28.05 -3.77
N LEU A 217 9.49 -29.22 -3.64
CA LEU A 217 8.96 -30.30 -2.82
C LEU A 217 9.82 -30.42 -1.58
N GLU A 218 9.21 -30.26 -0.41
CA GLU A 218 9.87 -30.39 0.87
C GLU A 218 9.32 -31.56 1.68
N GLN A 219 10.15 -32.09 2.57
CA GLN A 219 9.78 -33.09 3.55
C GLN A 219 10.21 -32.63 4.94
N THR A 220 9.25 -32.61 5.86
CA THR A 220 9.50 -32.30 7.26
C THR A 220 9.39 -33.58 8.10
N ILE A 221 10.47 -33.89 8.82
CA ILE A 221 10.55 -35.02 9.75
C ILE A 221 10.66 -34.45 11.17
N SER A 222 9.83 -34.98 12.07
CA SER A 222 9.88 -34.66 13.49
C SER A 222 10.74 -35.70 14.21
N VAL A 223 11.82 -35.25 14.87
CA VAL A 223 12.71 -36.11 15.66
C VAL A 223 12.52 -35.79 17.14
N LEU A 224 12.30 -36.82 17.96
CA LEU A 224 12.27 -36.70 19.42
C LEU A 224 13.71 -36.80 19.93
N GLN A 225 14.19 -35.78 20.66
CA GLN A 225 15.47 -35.88 21.35
C GLN A 225 15.30 -36.67 22.66
N ASP A 226 16.21 -37.60 22.94
CA ASP A 226 16.28 -38.31 24.21
C ASP A 226 16.92 -37.39 25.28
N GLY A 227 16.09 -36.78 26.13
CA GLY A 227 16.51 -35.87 27.20
C GLY A 227 15.36 -35.45 28.12
N MET A 228 15.66 -34.89 29.30
CA MET A 228 14.67 -34.56 30.35
C MET A 228 13.68 -33.44 30.02
N ASN A 229 13.63 -32.97 28.77
CA ASN A 229 12.53 -32.19 28.21
C ASN A 229 12.33 -32.58 26.73
N PRO A 230 11.22 -33.21 26.34
CA PRO A 230 11.03 -33.70 24.97
C PRO A 230 10.55 -32.56 24.06
N ASP A 231 11.47 -31.70 23.62
CA ASP A 231 11.19 -30.77 22.54
C ASP A 231 11.25 -31.53 21.20
N ILE A 232 10.21 -31.39 20.38
CA ILE A 232 10.13 -32.01 19.05
C ILE A 232 10.90 -31.13 18.07
N GLU A 233 12.06 -31.60 17.62
CA GLU A 233 12.83 -30.90 16.59
C GLU A 233 12.29 -31.26 15.20
N LYS A 234 11.99 -30.24 14.39
CA LYS A 234 11.52 -30.43 13.02
C LYS A 234 12.66 -30.15 12.06
N HIS A 235 13.03 -31.14 11.27
CA HIS A 235 14.00 -30.98 10.19
C HIS A 235 13.27 -31.01 8.85
N THR A 236 13.44 -29.93 8.07
CA THR A 236 12.85 -29.79 6.74
C THR A 236 13.92 -29.90 5.67
N THR A 237 13.72 -30.78 4.69
CA THR A 237 14.65 -31.02 3.57
C THR A 237 13.95 -30.81 2.24
N VAL A 238 14.57 -30.07 1.32
CA VAL A 238 14.09 -29.93 -0.06
C VAL A 238 14.42 -31.20 -0.84
N LEU A 239 13.39 -31.93 -1.25
CA LEU A 239 13.48 -33.18 -2.01
C LEU A 239 13.64 -32.94 -3.52
N GLY A 240 13.16 -31.81 -4.03
CA GLY A 240 13.33 -31.45 -5.42
C GLY A 240 12.83 -30.04 -5.74
N PHE A 241 13.37 -29.48 -6.83
CA PHE A 241 13.13 -28.11 -7.28
C PHE A 241 12.92 -28.09 -8.79
N GLY A 242 12.03 -27.23 -9.27
CA GLY A 242 11.86 -26.96 -10.70
C GLY A 242 11.28 -25.57 -10.95
N THR A 243 11.52 -25.03 -12.14
CA THR A 243 11.00 -23.73 -12.56
C THR A 243 10.22 -23.81 -13.86
N VAL A 244 9.22 -22.93 -13.99
CA VAL A 244 8.48 -22.70 -15.23
C VAL A 244 8.59 -21.22 -15.57
N PRO A 245 9.27 -20.87 -16.66
CA PRO A 245 9.33 -19.48 -17.11
C PRO A 245 7.95 -19.02 -17.57
N VAL A 246 7.34 -18.09 -16.82
CA VAL A 246 5.95 -17.65 -17.07
C VAL A 246 5.83 -16.94 -18.42
N HIS A 247 6.88 -16.23 -18.85
CA HIS A 247 6.92 -15.55 -20.15
C HIS A 247 6.83 -16.51 -21.36
N SER A 248 7.15 -17.80 -21.17
CA SER A 248 7.07 -18.83 -22.22
C SER A 248 5.64 -19.35 -22.45
N LEU A 249 4.69 -18.94 -21.61
CA LEU A 249 3.32 -19.43 -21.64
C LEU A 249 2.44 -18.54 -22.55
N PRO A 250 1.61 -19.14 -23.44
CA PRO A 250 0.76 -18.40 -24.36
C PRO A 250 -0.42 -17.73 -23.64
N ILE A 251 -0.68 -16.48 -24.01
CA ILE A 251 -1.79 -15.70 -23.42
C ILE A 251 -3.15 -16.25 -23.92
N GLY A 252 -4.15 -16.35 -23.04
CA GLY A 252 -5.50 -16.82 -23.36
C GLY A 252 -5.64 -18.33 -23.58
N GLN A 253 -4.60 -19.13 -23.31
CA GLN A 253 -4.61 -20.58 -23.55
C GLN A 253 -4.21 -21.37 -22.30
N THR A 254 -4.91 -22.47 -22.08
CA THR A 254 -4.52 -23.53 -21.15
C THR A 254 -3.32 -24.30 -21.71
N VAL A 255 -2.25 -24.39 -20.93
CA VAL A 255 -1.07 -25.19 -21.28
C VAL A 255 -0.74 -26.13 -20.14
N ASP A 256 -0.68 -27.43 -20.44
CA ASP A 256 -0.13 -28.42 -19.51
C ASP A 256 1.39 -28.32 -19.49
N ARG A 257 1.97 -28.06 -18.31
CA ARG A 257 3.41 -28.17 -18.07
C ARG A 257 3.68 -29.27 -17.07
N ILE A 258 4.66 -30.12 -17.39
CA ILE A 258 5.21 -31.11 -16.49
C ILE A 258 6.48 -30.51 -15.88
N VAL A 259 6.47 -30.29 -14.57
CA VAL A 259 7.67 -29.87 -13.83
C VAL A 259 8.34 -31.12 -13.27
N SER A 260 9.51 -31.47 -13.82
CA SER A 260 10.37 -32.50 -13.25
C SER A 260 11.17 -31.89 -12.10
N LEU A 261 10.92 -32.36 -10.89
CA LEU A 261 11.67 -31.96 -9.70
C LEU A 261 12.98 -32.76 -9.70
N GLY A 262 14.12 -32.06 -9.79
CA GLY A 262 15.45 -32.70 -9.83
C GLY A 262 15.72 -33.56 -8.60
N GLU A 263 16.31 -34.75 -8.80
CA GLU A 263 16.61 -35.72 -7.74
C GLU A 263 17.73 -35.20 -6.81
N VAL A 264 17.50 -35.17 -5.50
CA VAL A 264 18.62 -35.19 -4.54
C VAL A 264 18.78 -36.58 -3.91
N ILE A 265 17.73 -37.41 -3.77
CA ILE A 265 17.85 -38.68 -3.00
C ILE A 265 17.10 -39.90 -3.57
N TYR A 266 16.04 -39.76 -4.40
CA TYR A 266 15.25 -40.91 -4.88
C TYR A 266 15.00 -40.90 -6.39
N LYS A 267 15.28 -42.03 -7.05
CA LYS A 267 15.06 -42.29 -8.49
C LYS A 267 13.58 -42.43 -8.86
N SER A 268 12.76 -41.42 -8.58
CA SER A 268 11.36 -41.39 -9.01
C SER A 268 10.94 -39.96 -9.37
N SER A 269 10.75 -39.70 -10.68
CA SER A 269 10.32 -38.39 -11.17
C SER A 269 8.86 -38.13 -10.79
N LYS A 270 8.63 -37.21 -9.85
CA LYS A 270 7.30 -36.67 -9.54
C LYS A 270 6.93 -35.62 -10.59
N MET A 271 5.75 -35.76 -11.19
CA MET A 271 5.23 -34.84 -12.22
C MET A 271 4.10 -34.00 -11.64
N ILE A 272 4.23 -32.68 -11.74
CA ILE A 272 3.16 -31.72 -11.45
C ILE A 272 2.62 -31.21 -12.78
N PHE A 273 1.32 -31.38 -13.01
CA PHE A 273 0.62 -30.77 -14.14
C PHE A 273 0.02 -29.45 -13.69
N LEU A 274 0.21 -28.41 -14.50
CA LEU A 274 -0.31 -27.07 -14.28
C LEU A 274 -1.17 -26.67 -15.49
N ASN A 275 -2.40 -26.21 -15.25
CA ASN A 275 -3.23 -25.50 -16.24
C ASN A 275 -2.97 -23.99 -16.10
N PHE A 276 -3.07 -23.20 -17.17
CA PHE A 276 -2.88 -21.74 -17.10
C PHE A 276 -3.99 -20.96 -17.79
N TYR A 277 -4.42 -19.82 -17.23
CA TYR A 277 -5.25 -18.86 -17.95
C TYR A 277 -4.69 -17.46 -17.82
N PHE A 278 -4.43 -16.80 -18.95
CA PHE A 278 -3.88 -15.45 -19.04
C PHE A 278 -4.92 -14.51 -19.68
N SER A 279 -5.11 -13.32 -19.11
CA SER A 279 -5.99 -12.30 -19.71
C SER A 279 -5.44 -10.89 -19.50
N SER A 280 -5.65 -10.02 -20.50
CA SER A 280 -5.37 -8.59 -20.45
C SER A 280 -6.55 -7.86 -19.83
N TRP A 281 -6.30 -6.91 -18.94
CA TRP A 281 -7.29 -6.42 -17.99
C TRP A 281 -7.35 -4.89 -17.94
N ASP A 282 -8.56 -4.35 -17.80
CA ASP A 282 -8.80 -2.92 -17.57
C ASP A 282 -8.30 -2.52 -16.17
N LEU A 283 -7.87 -1.26 -16.02
CA LEU A 283 -7.50 -0.70 -14.72
C LEU A 283 -8.73 -0.45 -13.86
N ASP A 284 -8.63 -0.79 -12.59
CA ASP A 284 -9.60 -0.38 -11.57
C ASP A 284 -9.22 0.97 -10.93
N ILE A 285 -7.99 1.46 -11.21
CA ILE A 285 -7.55 2.80 -10.85
C ILE A 285 -7.81 3.78 -12.00
N ARG A 286 -8.24 4.99 -11.66
CA ARG A 286 -8.28 6.13 -12.58
C ARG A 286 -6.90 6.80 -12.60
N LEU A 287 -6.30 6.86 -13.78
CA LEU A 287 -5.08 7.62 -14.03
C LEU A 287 -5.39 8.90 -14.79
N GLY A 288 -5.12 10.05 -14.17
CA GLY A 288 -5.24 11.36 -14.78
C GLY A 288 -5.23 12.50 -13.75
N PHE A 289 -4.86 13.69 -14.21
CA PHE A 289 -4.80 14.91 -13.40
C PHE A 289 -6.05 15.79 -13.52
N ASP A 290 -6.97 15.44 -14.41
CA ASP A 290 -8.27 16.11 -14.52
C ASP A 290 -9.28 15.52 -13.52
N LEU A 291 -10.35 16.29 -13.26
CA LEU A 291 -11.50 15.84 -12.47
C LEU A 291 -12.15 14.57 -13.07
N CYS A 292 -12.68 13.72 -12.20
CA CYS A 292 -13.47 12.56 -12.60
C CYS A 292 -14.77 12.99 -13.33
N LYS A 293 -15.43 12.02 -13.97
CA LYS A 293 -16.62 12.28 -14.78
C LYS A 293 -17.75 12.83 -13.89
N GLU A 294 -17.94 12.21 -12.73
CA GLU A 294 -18.99 12.50 -11.77
C GLU A 294 -18.84 13.93 -11.21
N GLU A 295 -17.62 14.36 -10.91
CA GLU A 295 -17.35 15.73 -10.48
C GLU A 295 -17.55 16.75 -11.61
N LYS A 296 -17.14 16.44 -12.85
CA LYS A 296 -17.42 17.32 -14.01
C LYS A 296 -18.93 17.52 -14.21
N GLU A 297 -19.71 16.46 -14.05
CA GLU A 297 -21.17 16.51 -14.09
C GLU A 297 -21.74 17.34 -12.94
N PHE A 298 -21.23 17.15 -11.71
CA PHE A 298 -21.57 17.97 -10.56
C PHE A 298 -21.31 19.46 -10.84
N VAL A 299 -20.11 19.83 -11.27
CA VAL A 299 -19.73 21.23 -11.55
C VAL A 299 -20.66 21.84 -12.60
N ALA A 300 -20.99 21.10 -13.66
CA ALA A 300 -21.90 21.57 -14.69
C ALA A 300 -23.32 21.86 -14.15
N LYS A 301 -23.83 21.03 -13.23
CA LYS A 301 -25.12 21.23 -12.55
C LYS A 301 -25.05 22.38 -11.55
N ARG A 302 -24.06 22.37 -10.65
CA ARG A 302 -23.90 23.35 -9.56
C ARG A 302 -23.67 24.76 -10.09
N LYS A 303 -22.93 24.94 -11.19
CA LYS A 303 -22.74 26.27 -11.82
C LYS A 303 -24.06 26.96 -12.17
N LYS A 304 -25.13 26.22 -12.51
CA LYS A 304 -26.46 26.81 -12.76
C LYS A 304 -27.07 27.39 -11.48
N ILE A 305 -26.93 26.68 -10.36
CA ILE A 305 -27.40 27.11 -9.04
C ILE A 305 -26.60 28.34 -8.59
N VAL A 306 -25.27 28.26 -8.65
CA VAL A 306 -24.37 29.35 -8.26
C VAL A 306 -24.63 30.61 -9.08
N SER A 307 -24.83 30.49 -10.41
CA SER A 307 -25.18 31.62 -11.28
C SER A 307 -26.43 32.37 -10.80
N GLU A 308 -27.50 31.63 -10.47
CA GLU A 308 -28.75 32.22 -10.02
C GLU A 308 -28.62 32.85 -8.63
N VAL A 309 -27.84 32.24 -7.73
CA VAL A 309 -27.55 32.79 -6.40
C VAL A 309 -26.75 34.09 -6.53
N LEU A 310 -25.69 34.11 -7.35
CA LEU A 310 -24.88 35.30 -7.56
C LEU A 310 -25.68 36.44 -8.18
N ARG A 311 -26.57 36.15 -9.13
CA ARG A 311 -27.50 37.15 -9.68
C ARG A 311 -28.31 37.81 -8.58
N LYS A 312 -28.94 37.01 -7.70
CA LYS A 312 -29.77 37.51 -6.60
C LYS A 312 -28.94 38.30 -5.58
N THR A 313 -27.85 37.72 -5.11
CA THR A 313 -27.07 38.26 -3.99
C THR A 313 -26.30 39.52 -4.38
N LEU A 314 -25.74 39.56 -5.59
CA LEU A 314 -25.02 40.73 -6.11
C LEU A 314 -25.93 41.71 -6.87
N ARG A 315 -27.22 41.41 -6.99
CA ARG A 315 -28.22 42.21 -7.72
C ARG A 315 -27.82 42.47 -9.18
N LEU A 316 -27.32 41.44 -9.85
CA LEU A 316 -26.95 41.51 -11.26
C LEU A 316 -28.21 41.59 -12.14
N LYS A 317 -28.08 42.24 -13.29
CA LYS A 317 -29.19 42.36 -14.25
C LYS A 317 -29.57 40.99 -14.83
N GLU A 318 -28.58 40.18 -15.14
CA GLU A 318 -28.72 38.87 -15.77
C GLU A 318 -27.87 37.83 -15.02
N SER A 319 -28.23 36.55 -15.18
CA SER A 319 -27.49 35.45 -14.57
C SER A 319 -26.17 35.27 -15.33
N PRO A 320 -25.00 35.25 -14.64
CA PRO A 320 -23.72 35.04 -15.32
C PRO A 320 -23.72 33.75 -16.15
N PRO A 321 -23.20 33.76 -17.38
CA PRO A 321 -23.04 32.55 -18.18
C PRO A 321 -22.03 31.59 -17.52
N LYS A 322 -22.05 30.31 -17.91
CA LYS A 322 -21.33 29.21 -17.24
C LYS A 322 -19.82 29.47 -17.08
N ASP A 323 -19.21 30.15 -18.03
CA ASP A 323 -17.79 30.53 -18.08
C ASP A 323 -17.45 31.70 -17.16
N GLU A 324 -18.41 32.57 -16.83
CA GLU A 324 -18.25 33.68 -15.88
C GLU A 324 -18.60 33.30 -14.43
N VAL A 325 -19.24 32.15 -14.19
CA VAL A 325 -19.53 31.68 -12.84
C VAL A 325 -18.23 31.30 -12.10
N PRO A 326 -17.86 32.02 -11.02
CA PRO A 326 -16.66 31.73 -10.26
C PRO A 326 -16.81 30.41 -9.49
N VAL A 327 -15.69 29.71 -9.31
CA VAL A 327 -15.62 28.55 -8.43
C VAL A 327 -15.29 29.04 -7.02
N ILE A 328 -16.27 28.93 -6.12
CA ILE A 328 -16.13 29.37 -4.73
C ILE A 328 -15.95 28.12 -3.84
N ALA A 329 -14.89 28.10 -3.05
CA ALA A 329 -14.61 27.04 -2.08
C ALA A 329 -14.61 27.61 -0.66
N VAL A 330 -15.18 26.88 0.29
CA VAL A 330 -15.07 27.19 1.72
C VAL A 330 -14.15 26.14 2.36
N LEU A 331 -13.15 26.61 3.11
CA LEU A 331 -12.13 25.74 3.69
C LEU A 331 -12.23 25.74 5.22
N GLY A 332 -12.48 24.57 5.80
CA GLY A 332 -12.47 24.33 7.23
C GLY A 332 -11.13 23.77 7.71
N SER A 333 -10.47 24.48 8.63
CA SER A 333 -9.19 24.07 9.21
C SER A 333 -9.32 22.94 10.24
N GLY A 334 -8.19 22.39 10.66
CA GLY A 334 -8.15 21.48 11.80
C GLY A 334 -8.36 22.17 13.15
N GLY A 335 -8.54 21.36 14.20
CA GLY A 335 -8.75 21.86 15.56
C GLY A 335 -9.77 21.08 16.40
N GLY A 336 -10.01 19.80 16.08
CA GLY A 336 -10.94 18.93 16.80
C GLY A 336 -12.33 19.55 16.97
N MET A 337 -12.91 19.42 18.16
CA MET A 337 -14.27 19.88 18.44
C MET A 337 -14.46 21.40 18.22
N ARG A 338 -13.42 22.21 18.44
CA ARG A 338 -13.46 23.67 18.19
C ARG A 338 -13.69 23.96 16.71
N ALA A 339 -12.96 23.27 15.84
CA ALA A 339 -13.12 23.42 14.39
C ALA A 339 -14.50 22.94 13.94
N LEU A 340 -14.98 21.80 14.44
CA LEU A 340 -16.34 21.32 14.16
C LEU A 340 -17.40 22.38 14.51
N THR A 341 -17.37 22.89 15.74
CA THR A 341 -18.39 23.85 16.23
C THR A 341 -18.31 25.17 15.45
N SER A 342 -17.10 25.68 15.22
CA SER A 342 -16.88 26.90 14.45
C SER A 342 -17.35 26.75 13.00
N PHE A 343 -17.14 25.57 12.40
CA PHE A 343 -17.51 25.35 11.00
C PHE A 343 -19.02 25.26 10.81
N TYR A 344 -19.75 24.61 11.71
CA TYR A 344 -21.22 24.68 11.74
C TYR A 344 -21.73 26.13 11.80
N GLY A 345 -21.16 26.95 12.69
CA GLY A 345 -21.53 28.37 12.80
C GLY A 345 -21.24 29.16 11.53
N SER A 346 -20.09 28.89 10.88
CA SER A 346 -19.69 29.54 9.63
C SER A 346 -20.64 29.18 8.48
N LEU A 347 -21.00 27.89 8.34
CA LEU A 347 -21.96 27.44 7.34
C LEU A 347 -23.36 28.01 7.58
N ALA A 348 -23.80 28.11 8.85
CA ALA A 348 -25.07 28.76 9.19
C ALA A 348 -25.06 30.25 8.87
N GLY A 349 -23.93 30.94 9.08
CA GLY A 349 -23.75 32.33 8.65
C GLY A 349 -23.88 32.47 7.13
N LEU A 350 -23.22 31.59 6.36
CA LEU A 350 -23.35 31.57 4.89
C LEU A 350 -24.78 31.29 4.44
N GLN A 351 -25.50 30.41 5.12
CA GLN A 351 -26.92 30.13 4.82
C GLN A 351 -27.79 31.36 5.08
N GLN A 352 -27.60 32.05 6.21
CA GLN A 352 -28.33 33.27 6.55
C GLN A 352 -28.07 34.41 5.55
N LEU A 353 -26.86 34.49 5.00
CA LEU A 353 -26.50 35.45 3.96
C LEU A 353 -26.97 35.05 2.56
N GLY A 354 -27.56 33.87 2.38
CA GLY A 354 -27.92 33.33 1.06
C GLY A 354 -26.70 33.03 0.17
N LEU A 355 -25.53 32.81 0.78
CA LEU A 355 -24.26 32.57 0.10
C LEU A 355 -23.83 31.09 0.12
N LEU A 356 -24.45 30.24 0.95
CA LEU A 356 -24.12 28.82 1.01
C LEU A 356 -24.30 28.14 -0.36
N ASP A 357 -25.36 28.49 -1.10
CA ASP A 357 -25.61 27.95 -2.43
C ASP A 357 -24.69 28.50 -3.53
N ALA A 358 -23.93 29.56 -3.23
CA ALA A 358 -22.87 30.04 -4.11
C ALA A 358 -21.59 29.18 -3.99
N ALA A 359 -21.44 28.38 -2.93
CA ALA A 359 -20.30 27.50 -2.77
C ALA A 359 -20.37 26.30 -3.73
N MET A 360 -19.27 26.08 -4.45
CA MET A 360 -19.01 24.92 -5.28
C MET A 360 -18.46 23.77 -4.43
N TYR A 361 -17.47 24.07 -3.59
CA TYR A 361 -16.74 23.09 -2.78
C TYR A 361 -16.77 23.45 -1.29
N LEU A 362 -16.89 22.43 -0.43
CA LEU A 362 -16.64 22.54 1.01
C LEU A 362 -15.51 21.58 1.36
N CYS A 363 -14.36 22.13 1.74
CA CYS A 363 -13.17 21.36 2.06
C CYS A 363 -12.95 21.32 3.58
N GLY A 364 -12.51 20.19 4.12
CA GLY A 364 -12.23 20.05 5.54
C GLY A 364 -11.03 19.16 5.84
N ILE A 365 -10.31 19.50 6.91
CA ILE A 365 -9.30 18.63 7.54
C ILE A 365 -9.59 18.50 9.04
N SER A 366 -9.21 17.38 9.65
CA SER A 366 -9.37 17.13 11.09
C SER A 366 -10.78 17.49 11.58
N GLY A 367 -10.96 18.29 12.63
CA GLY A 367 -12.27 18.59 13.20
C GLY A 367 -13.34 19.11 12.22
N SER A 368 -12.97 19.83 11.16
CA SER A 368 -13.93 20.24 10.13
C SER A 368 -14.48 19.07 9.31
N THR A 369 -13.74 17.96 9.15
CA THR A 369 -14.25 16.76 8.49
C THR A 369 -15.38 16.12 9.29
N TRP A 370 -15.35 16.22 10.62
CA TRP A 370 -16.42 15.72 11.48
C TRP A 370 -17.73 16.51 11.24
N CYS A 371 -17.65 17.83 11.12
CA CYS A 371 -18.80 18.67 10.77
C CYS A 371 -19.38 18.30 9.40
N LEU A 372 -18.52 18.18 8.37
CA LEU A 372 -18.95 17.80 7.03
C LEU A 372 -19.56 16.41 7.01
N SER A 373 -18.84 15.39 7.49
CA SER A 373 -19.35 14.02 7.48
C SER A 373 -20.65 13.83 8.24
N THR A 374 -20.90 14.57 9.32
CA THR A 374 -22.21 14.56 10.00
C THR A 374 -23.30 15.27 9.21
N LEU A 375 -23.01 16.41 8.56
CA LEU A 375 -23.99 17.13 7.73
C LEU A 375 -24.41 16.31 6.50
N TYR A 376 -23.46 15.68 5.82
CA TYR A 376 -23.69 14.98 4.56
C TYR A 376 -24.37 13.61 4.72
N GLN A 377 -24.71 13.19 5.94
CA GLN A 377 -25.67 12.10 6.18
C GLN A 377 -27.08 12.45 5.71
N ASP A 378 -27.39 13.74 5.62
CA ASP A 378 -28.66 14.24 5.12
C ASP A 378 -28.48 14.76 3.67
N PRO A 379 -29.10 14.10 2.67
CA PRO A 379 -28.95 14.50 1.26
C PRO A 379 -29.40 15.93 0.93
N ASP A 380 -30.18 16.57 1.80
CA ASP A 380 -30.72 17.91 1.59
C ASP A 380 -30.28 18.90 2.68
N TRP A 381 -29.18 18.61 3.39
CA TRP A 381 -28.80 19.36 4.59
C TRP A 381 -28.68 20.88 4.37
N SER A 382 -28.15 21.33 3.22
CA SER A 382 -27.96 22.77 2.96
C SER A 382 -29.27 23.51 2.66
N GLN A 383 -30.31 22.76 2.30
CA GLN A 383 -31.65 23.26 1.99
C GLN A 383 -32.56 23.31 3.23
N LYS A 384 -32.10 22.73 4.34
CA LYS A 384 -32.76 22.74 5.66
C LYS A 384 -32.15 23.79 6.57
N ASP A 385 -32.89 24.25 7.56
CA ASP A 385 -32.35 25.19 8.56
C ASP A 385 -31.21 24.54 9.36
N LEU A 386 -29.99 25.07 9.19
CA LEU A 386 -28.81 24.56 9.87
C LEU A 386 -28.90 24.64 11.40
N ARG A 387 -29.81 25.44 11.96
CA ARG A 387 -30.05 25.50 13.41
C ARG A 387 -30.48 24.16 13.99
N ASP A 388 -31.18 23.31 13.23
CA ASP A 388 -31.52 21.96 13.67
C ASP A 388 -30.28 21.07 13.79
N ALA A 389 -29.41 21.11 12.77
CA ALA A 389 -28.14 20.37 12.78
C ALA A 389 -27.21 20.86 13.91
N ILE A 390 -27.13 22.17 14.11
CA ILE A 390 -26.40 22.79 15.22
C ILE A 390 -26.94 22.34 16.57
N ARG A 391 -28.27 22.32 16.78
CA ARG A 391 -28.86 21.85 18.04
C ARG A 391 -28.52 20.40 18.33
N ARG A 392 -28.56 19.52 17.32
CA ARG A 392 -28.13 18.12 17.46
C ARG A 392 -26.65 18.03 17.83
N ALA A 393 -25.78 18.71 17.09
CA ALA A 393 -24.35 18.74 17.37
C ALA A 393 -24.07 19.29 18.78
N GLN A 394 -24.71 20.40 19.17
CA GLN A 394 -24.57 20.97 20.51
C GLN A 394 -24.97 19.98 21.60
N SER A 395 -26.10 19.27 21.45
CA SER A 395 -26.54 18.24 22.39
C SER A 395 -25.49 17.14 22.54
N THR A 396 -24.96 16.62 21.43
CA THR A 396 -23.96 15.56 21.48
C THR A 396 -22.64 16.07 22.04
N VAL A 397 -22.16 17.25 21.63
CA VAL A 397 -20.89 17.82 22.09
C VAL A 397 -20.92 18.13 23.59
N SER A 398 -22.03 18.67 24.07
CA SER A 398 -22.18 19.07 25.48
C SER A 398 -22.47 17.91 26.43
N SER A 399 -22.80 16.71 25.92
CA SER A 399 -23.06 15.53 26.75
C SER A 399 -21.81 15.01 27.48
N SER A 400 -22.03 14.20 28.52
CA SER A 400 -20.94 13.44 29.15
C SER A 400 -20.30 12.45 28.18
N LYS A 401 -18.97 12.40 28.17
CA LYS A 401 -18.18 11.47 27.35
C LYS A 401 -17.67 10.25 28.12
N VAL A 402 -17.98 10.16 29.41
CA VAL A 402 -17.57 9.03 30.27
C VAL A 402 -18.08 7.69 29.73
N GLY A 403 -19.28 7.67 29.13
CA GLY A 403 -19.86 6.46 28.55
C GLY A 403 -19.07 5.90 27.36
N ALA A 404 -18.21 6.67 26.71
CA ALA A 404 -17.30 6.16 25.67
C ALA A 404 -16.32 5.11 26.23
N PHE A 405 -16.08 5.16 27.55
CA PHE A 405 -15.14 4.32 28.27
C PHE A 405 -15.84 3.35 29.23
N SER A 406 -17.14 3.13 29.06
CA SER A 406 -17.85 2.09 29.83
C SER A 406 -17.36 0.69 29.43
N PRO A 407 -17.45 -0.31 30.32
CA PRO A 407 -17.08 -1.69 30.00
C PRO A 407 -17.79 -2.23 28.75
N GLU A 408 -19.07 -1.89 28.56
CA GLU A 408 -19.86 -2.30 27.41
C GLU A 408 -19.34 -1.67 26.11
N ARG A 409 -18.96 -0.39 26.13
CA ARG A 409 -18.40 0.29 24.97
C ARG A 409 -16.99 -0.15 24.63
N LEU A 410 -16.14 -0.35 25.64
CA LEU A 410 -14.82 -0.94 25.41
C LEU A 410 -14.94 -2.33 24.78
N LYS A 411 -15.82 -3.19 25.31
CA LYS A 411 -16.10 -4.52 24.73
C LYS A 411 -16.53 -4.43 23.27
N TYR A 412 -17.42 -3.51 22.94
CA TYR A 412 -17.84 -3.25 21.56
C TYR A 412 -16.64 -2.87 20.67
N TYR A 413 -15.77 -1.96 21.13
CA TYR A 413 -14.58 -1.58 20.36
C TYR A 413 -13.67 -2.78 20.10
N PHE A 414 -13.40 -3.60 21.11
CA PHE A 414 -12.60 -4.82 20.94
C PHE A 414 -13.22 -5.79 19.93
N GLN A 415 -14.55 -5.95 19.93
CA GLN A 415 -15.23 -6.83 18.98
C GLN A 415 -15.06 -6.33 17.54
N GLU A 416 -15.23 -5.03 17.30
CA GLU A 416 -15.03 -4.42 15.97
C GLU A 416 -13.59 -4.55 15.49
N LEU A 417 -12.62 -4.25 16.35
CA LEU A 417 -11.19 -4.34 16.01
C LEU A 417 -10.78 -5.80 15.72
N ASN A 418 -11.23 -6.75 16.55
CA ASN A 418 -10.98 -8.17 16.30
C ASN A 418 -11.62 -8.65 15.00
N ALA A 419 -12.83 -8.18 14.67
CA ALA A 419 -13.48 -8.53 13.40
C ALA A 419 -12.66 -8.01 12.20
N MET A 420 -12.07 -6.83 12.30
CA MET A 420 -11.15 -6.30 11.29
C MET A 420 -9.89 -7.15 11.15
N GLU A 421 -9.27 -7.54 12.27
CA GLU A 421 -8.06 -8.35 12.26
C GLU A 421 -8.31 -9.75 11.66
N ILE A 422 -9.43 -10.39 12.02
CA ILE A 422 -9.87 -11.67 11.43
C ILE A 422 -10.13 -11.54 9.92
N SER A 423 -10.56 -10.36 9.44
CA SER A 423 -10.74 -10.09 8.02
C SER A 423 -9.43 -9.87 7.24
N GLY A 424 -8.27 -9.95 7.92
CA GLY A 424 -6.95 -9.76 7.34
C GLY A 424 -6.50 -8.29 7.29
N ARG A 425 -7.24 -7.39 7.92
CA ARG A 425 -6.94 -5.96 7.97
C ARG A 425 -6.01 -5.67 9.15
N LYS A 426 -4.96 -4.87 8.92
CA LYS A 426 -4.08 -4.43 10.00
C LYS A 426 -4.78 -3.36 10.83
N VAL A 427 -5.00 -3.64 12.10
CA VAL A 427 -5.62 -2.70 13.04
C VAL A 427 -4.57 -1.74 13.60
N SER A 428 -4.98 -0.49 13.83
CA SER A 428 -4.16 0.58 14.40
C SER A 428 -4.88 1.35 15.49
N PHE A 429 -4.15 2.19 16.24
CA PHE A 429 -4.75 3.14 17.19
C PHE A 429 -5.72 4.12 16.52
N THR A 430 -5.55 4.40 15.23
CA THR A 430 -6.44 5.26 14.47
C THR A 430 -7.84 4.63 14.31
N ASP A 431 -7.92 3.29 14.23
CA ASP A 431 -9.20 2.58 14.12
C ASP A 431 -9.98 2.66 15.44
N LEU A 432 -9.30 2.44 16.58
CA LEU A 432 -9.88 2.64 17.92
C LEU A 432 -10.35 4.10 18.09
N TRP A 433 -9.53 5.06 17.66
CA TRP A 433 -9.88 6.47 17.72
C TRP A 433 -11.11 6.79 16.85
N GLY A 434 -11.25 6.17 15.67
CA GLY A 434 -12.44 6.29 14.84
C GLY A 434 -13.73 5.87 15.57
N LEU A 435 -13.70 4.76 16.31
CA LEU A 435 -14.83 4.28 17.12
C LEU A 435 -15.16 5.20 18.31
N ILE A 436 -14.14 5.82 18.92
CA ILE A 436 -14.34 6.81 19.98
C ILE A 436 -14.94 8.11 19.40
N VAL A 437 -14.46 8.55 18.24
CA VAL A 437 -15.02 9.71 17.52
C VAL A 437 -16.46 9.45 17.13
N GLU A 438 -16.80 8.24 16.65
CA GLU A 438 -18.19 7.83 16.40
C GLU A 438 -19.05 8.04 17.66
N TYR A 439 -18.60 7.56 18.82
CA TYR A 439 -19.31 7.78 20.07
C TYR A 439 -19.44 9.28 20.40
N PHE A 440 -18.39 10.07 20.18
CA PHE A 440 -18.39 11.50 20.46
C PHE A 440 -19.35 12.29 19.55
N LEU A 441 -19.57 11.83 18.31
CA LEU A 441 -20.39 12.52 17.31
C LEU A 441 -21.83 11.99 17.25
N GLN A 442 -22.05 10.70 17.55
CA GLN A 442 -23.33 10.03 17.35
C GLN A 442 -23.86 9.35 18.61
N GLN A 443 -23.00 8.96 19.57
CA GLN A 443 -23.33 8.14 20.77
C GLN A 443 -23.97 6.77 20.48
N LYS A 444 -24.10 6.42 19.21
CA LYS A 444 -24.64 5.17 18.68
C LYS A 444 -23.74 4.71 17.54
N GLU A 445 -23.92 3.46 17.15
CA GLU A 445 -23.30 2.92 15.94
C GLU A 445 -23.81 3.68 14.71
N ASP A 446 -22.89 4.08 13.84
CA ASP A 446 -23.17 4.78 12.59
C ASP A 446 -22.66 3.93 11.41
N PRO A 447 -23.56 3.24 10.67
CA PRO A 447 -23.17 2.41 9.56
C PRO A 447 -22.84 3.22 8.29
N SER A 448 -22.96 4.54 8.33
CA SER A 448 -22.78 5.42 7.18
C SER A 448 -21.38 5.29 6.57
N LYS A 449 -21.31 5.47 5.27
CA LYS A 449 -20.10 5.39 4.46
C LYS A 449 -19.84 6.72 3.74
N LEU A 450 -18.67 6.85 3.10
CA LEU A 450 -18.37 8.06 2.33
C LEU A 450 -19.13 8.04 1.00
N SER A 451 -19.27 6.86 0.36
CA SER A 451 -20.07 6.69 -0.85
C SER A 451 -21.56 7.03 -0.66
N ASP A 452 -22.12 6.87 0.54
CA ASP A 452 -23.51 7.27 0.83
C ASP A 452 -23.75 8.77 0.57
N GLN A 453 -22.70 9.60 0.67
CA GLN A 453 -22.77 11.04 0.41
C GLN A 453 -22.93 11.39 -1.08
N GLN A 454 -22.80 10.42 -1.99
CA GLN A 454 -23.10 10.63 -3.41
C GLN A 454 -24.55 11.13 -3.59
N GLU A 455 -25.47 10.65 -2.76
CA GLU A 455 -26.87 11.09 -2.75
C GLU A 455 -27.01 12.59 -2.43
N ALA A 456 -26.12 13.13 -1.59
CA ALA A 456 -26.09 14.54 -1.20
C ALA A 456 -25.54 15.45 -2.31
N VAL A 457 -24.87 14.92 -3.32
CA VAL A 457 -24.25 15.72 -4.39
C VAL A 457 -24.74 15.39 -5.80
N LYS A 458 -25.43 14.27 -6.02
CA LYS A 458 -25.88 13.86 -7.37
C LYS A 458 -26.76 14.91 -8.08
N GLY A 459 -27.57 15.65 -7.32
CA GLY A 459 -28.44 16.72 -7.78
C GLY A 459 -27.77 18.10 -7.75
N ALA A 460 -26.51 18.16 -7.33
CA ALA A 460 -25.78 19.38 -7.01
C ALA A 460 -26.50 20.28 -6.00
N GLN A 461 -27.34 19.70 -5.14
CA GLN A 461 -28.16 20.44 -4.16
C GLN A 461 -27.32 20.94 -2.97
N ASN A 462 -26.27 20.21 -2.59
CA ASN A 462 -25.26 20.69 -1.65
C ASN A 462 -23.97 21.04 -2.42
N PRO A 463 -23.07 21.86 -1.82
CA PRO A 463 -21.69 21.94 -2.29
C PRO A 463 -21.01 20.56 -2.33
N TYR A 464 -19.92 20.42 -3.06
CA TYR A 464 -19.16 19.17 -3.13
C TYR A 464 -18.21 19.04 -1.94
N PRO A 465 -18.29 17.96 -1.13
CA PRO A 465 -17.44 17.79 0.03
C PRO A 465 -16.08 17.22 -0.39
N ILE A 466 -15.01 17.83 0.11
CA ILE A 466 -13.64 17.34 -0.03
C ILE A 466 -13.04 17.16 1.37
N TYR A 467 -12.55 15.97 1.65
CA TYR A 467 -11.82 15.66 2.86
C TYR A 467 -10.37 15.35 2.51
N ALA A 468 -9.43 15.63 3.41
CA ALA A 468 -8.02 15.34 3.15
C ALA A 468 -7.31 14.68 4.34
N ALA A 469 -6.37 13.78 4.01
CA ALA A 469 -5.39 13.21 4.91
C ALA A 469 -3.98 13.36 4.31
N VAL A 470 -2.97 13.03 5.10
CA VAL A 470 -1.58 13.01 4.66
C VAL A 470 -1.03 11.60 4.76
N ASN A 471 -0.48 11.09 3.66
CA ASN A 471 0.34 9.88 3.65
C ASN A 471 1.76 10.23 4.09
N VAL A 472 2.30 9.45 5.02
CA VAL A 472 3.63 9.63 5.61
C VAL A 472 4.42 8.32 5.50
N ARG A 473 5.74 8.41 5.42
CA ARG A 473 6.62 7.23 5.46
C ARG A 473 7.11 7.01 6.90
N PRO A 474 7.02 5.79 7.47
CA PRO A 474 7.42 5.54 8.86
C PRO A 474 8.89 5.89 9.18
N SER A 475 9.77 5.82 8.18
CA SER A 475 11.22 6.07 8.30
C SER A 475 11.64 7.50 7.98
N ILE A 476 10.72 8.41 7.66
CA ILE A 476 11.02 9.80 7.28
C ILE A 476 10.14 10.75 8.11
N SER A 477 10.70 11.85 8.58
CA SER A 477 9.93 12.89 9.29
C SER A 477 8.75 13.36 8.44
N SER A 478 7.59 13.58 9.04
CA SER A 478 6.43 14.17 8.36
C SER A 478 6.69 15.57 7.80
N GLY A 479 7.68 16.30 8.34
CA GLY A 479 8.16 17.58 7.79
C GLY A 479 8.95 17.44 6.48
N ASP A 480 9.56 16.27 6.24
CA ASP A 480 10.42 16.02 5.08
C ASP A 480 9.69 15.26 3.97
N PHE A 481 8.66 14.48 4.31
CA PHE A 481 7.83 13.75 3.35
C PHE A 481 6.36 13.71 3.78
N ALA A 482 5.51 14.38 2.99
CA ALA A 482 4.07 14.40 3.15
C ALA A 482 3.38 14.38 1.78
N GLU A 483 2.42 13.49 1.60
CA GLU A 483 1.63 13.41 0.36
C GLU A 483 0.15 13.55 0.67
N TRP A 484 -0.48 14.55 0.06
CA TRP A 484 -1.91 14.78 0.25
C TRP A 484 -2.73 13.71 -0.43
N CYS A 485 -3.56 13.04 0.36
CA CYS A 485 -4.59 12.12 -0.09
C CYS A 485 -5.94 12.82 0.04
N GLU A 486 -6.65 12.94 -1.08
CA GLU A 486 -7.97 13.53 -1.18
C GLU A 486 -9.04 12.45 -1.11
N PHE A 487 -10.15 12.74 -0.43
CA PHE A 487 -11.31 11.87 -0.31
C PHE A 487 -12.55 12.65 -0.68
N THR A 488 -13.35 12.07 -1.55
CA THR A 488 -14.62 12.62 -2.03
C THR A 488 -15.69 11.52 -2.03
N PRO A 489 -16.96 11.84 -2.25
CA PRO A 489 -17.99 10.80 -2.39
C PRO A 489 -17.76 9.85 -3.58
N TYR A 490 -17.00 10.26 -4.60
CA TYR A 490 -16.82 9.47 -5.83
C TYR A 490 -15.44 8.80 -5.92
N GLU A 491 -14.38 9.48 -5.50
CA GLU A 491 -13.03 8.94 -5.57
C GLU A 491 -12.13 9.35 -4.39
N VAL A 492 -11.11 8.52 -4.15
CA VAL A 492 -10.05 8.74 -3.16
C VAL A 492 -8.71 8.56 -3.86
N GLY A 493 -7.76 9.47 -3.64
CA GLY A 493 -6.47 9.35 -4.32
C GLY A 493 -5.48 10.47 -4.09
N PHE A 494 -4.42 10.44 -4.88
CA PHE A 494 -3.27 11.34 -4.76
C PHE A 494 -3.13 12.21 -6.00
N HIS A 495 -3.38 13.51 -5.84
CA HIS A 495 -3.16 14.51 -6.89
C HIS A 495 -1.71 14.52 -7.39
N LYS A 496 -0.73 14.31 -6.49
CA LYS A 496 0.69 14.22 -6.83
C LYS A 496 0.97 13.18 -7.93
N TYR A 497 0.20 12.10 -7.94
CA TYR A 497 0.37 10.97 -8.86
C TYR A 497 -0.71 10.90 -9.94
N GLY A 498 -1.74 11.76 -9.87
CA GLY A 498 -2.90 11.67 -10.74
C GLY A 498 -3.53 10.28 -10.71
N ALA A 499 -3.66 9.68 -9.52
CA ALA A 499 -4.07 8.30 -9.34
C ALA A 499 -5.16 8.21 -8.27
N PHE A 500 -6.31 7.66 -8.65
CA PHE A 500 -7.51 7.63 -7.83
C PHE A 500 -8.20 6.26 -7.93
N VAL A 501 -8.80 5.85 -6.83
CA VAL A 501 -9.71 4.69 -6.75
C VAL A 501 -11.13 5.20 -6.49
N ARG A 502 -12.13 4.39 -6.81
CA ARG A 502 -13.48 4.65 -6.33
C ARG A 502 -13.51 4.61 -4.80
N THR A 503 -14.33 5.47 -4.21
CA THR A 503 -14.46 5.58 -2.75
C THR A 503 -14.83 4.25 -2.09
N GLU A 504 -15.70 3.46 -2.74
CA GLU A 504 -16.17 2.15 -2.27
C GLU A 504 -15.07 1.09 -2.25
N ASP A 505 -14.03 1.27 -3.06
CA ASP A 505 -12.90 0.34 -3.14
C ASP A 505 -11.71 0.82 -2.28
N PHE A 506 -11.82 1.98 -1.61
CA PHE A 506 -10.81 2.41 -0.64
C PHE A 506 -10.63 1.36 0.46
N ASP A 507 -9.38 1.14 0.85
CA ASP A 507 -8.91 0.05 1.73
C ASP A 507 -8.81 -1.35 1.10
N SER A 508 -9.33 -1.55 -0.11
CA SER A 508 -9.11 -2.79 -0.84
C SER A 508 -7.64 -2.97 -1.27
N GLU A 509 -7.28 -4.18 -1.66
CA GLU A 509 -5.92 -4.49 -2.10
C GLU A 509 -5.77 -4.34 -3.60
N PHE A 510 -4.76 -3.58 -4.02
CA PHE A 510 -4.45 -3.32 -5.43
C PHE A 510 -3.05 -3.79 -5.79
N PHE A 511 -2.89 -4.26 -7.02
CA PHE A 511 -1.59 -4.60 -7.61
C PHE A 511 -1.57 -4.12 -9.06
N MET A 512 -0.54 -3.35 -9.42
CA MET A 512 -0.37 -2.79 -10.77
C MET A 512 -1.65 -2.10 -11.32
N GLY A 513 -2.33 -1.34 -10.45
CA GLY A 513 -3.55 -0.60 -10.82
C GLY A 513 -4.83 -1.44 -10.94
N ARG A 514 -4.79 -2.71 -10.53
CA ARG A 514 -5.96 -3.60 -10.49
C ARG A 514 -6.37 -3.92 -9.06
N LEU A 515 -7.68 -4.04 -8.84
CA LEU A 515 -8.29 -4.55 -7.62
C LEU A 515 -8.11 -6.07 -7.54
N ILE A 516 -7.28 -6.53 -6.59
CA ILE A 516 -6.99 -7.96 -6.40
C ILE A 516 -7.90 -8.57 -5.34
N GLN A 517 -8.08 -7.86 -4.22
CA GLN A 517 -8.98 -8.29 -3.16
C GLN A 517 -9.87 -7.13 -2.76
N LYS A 518 -11.14 -7.22 -3.17
CA LYS A 518 -12.16 -6.27 -2.76
C LYS A 518 -12.49 -6.45 -1.29
N ARG A 519 -12.41 -5.36 -0.53
CA ARG A 519 -12.86 -5.29 0.86
C ARG A 519 -14.17 -4.50 0.95
N PRO A 520 -14.98 -4.71 1.99
CA PRO A 520 -16.11 -3.83 2.27
C PRO A 520 -15.63 -2.40 2.53
N GLU A 521 -16.32 -1.41 1.96
CA GLU A 521 -16.04 0.00 2.24
C GLU A 521 -16.11 0.26 3.76
N PRO A 522 -15.09 0.92 4.34
CA PRO A 522 -15.09 1.23 5.76
C PRO A 522 -16.22 2.19 6.13
N ARG A 523 -16.77 2.02 7.35
CA ARG A 523 -17.65 3.02 7.97
C ARG A 523 -16.93 4.36 8.03
N ILE A 524 -17.69 5.45 7.88
CA ILE A 524 -17.16 6.81 7.84
C ILE A 524 -16.40 7.20 9.11
N CYS A 525 -16.70 6.56 10.24
CA CYS A 525 -15.98 6.77 11.49
C CYS A 525 -14.49 6.40 11.42
N PHE A 526 -14.11 5.39 10.64
CA PHE A 526 -12.70 5.05 10.44
C PHE A 526 -11.99 6.13 9.60
N LEU A 527 -12.69 6.73 8.64
CA LEU A 527 -12.17 7.90 7.90
C LEU A 527 -12.09 9.14 8.80
N GLN A 528 -13.09 9.38 9.66
CA GLN A 528 -13.05 10.45 10.65
C GLN A 528 -11.89 10.30 11.64
N GLY A 529 -11.59 9.06 12.05
CA GLY A 529 -10.41 8.69 12.82
C GLY A 529 -9.12 9.02 12.08
N MET A 530 -9.04 8.65 10.80
CA MET A 530 -7.89 8.94 9.93
C MET A 530 -7.65 10.44 9.73
N TRP A 531 -8.68 11.19 9.33
CA TRP A 531 -8.63 12.65 9.15
C TRP A 531 -8.32 13.39 10.46
N GLY A 532 -8.71 12.81 11.60
CA GLY A 532 -8.51 13.35 12.95
C GLY A 532 -7.39 12.67 13.75
N SER A 533 -6.48 11.95 13.11
CA SER A 533 -5.53 11.02 13.76
C SER A 533 -4.48 11.70 14.66
N ALA A 534 -4.28 13.02 14.55
CA ALA A 534 -3.40 13.78 15.45
C ALA A 534 -3.76 13.59 16.94
N PHE A 535 -5.03 13.31 17.25
CA PHE A 535 -5.50 13.05 18.61
C PHE A 535 -5.31 11.60 19.08
N ALA A 536 -5.11 10.65 18.16
CA ALA A 536 -4.83 9.26 18.52
C ALA A 536 -3.52 9.12 19.32
N ALA A 537 -2.54 9.99 19.05
CA ALA A 537 -1.28 10.05 19.80
C ALA A 537 -1.45 10.57 21.24
N SER A 538 -2.55 11.25 21.55
CA SER A 538 -2.86 11.81 22.87
C SER A 538 -4.00 11.07 23.56
N LEU A 539 -4.29 9.84 23.16
CA LEU A 539 -5.42 9.06 23.68
C LEU A 539 -5.31 8.85 25.21
N ASP A 540 -4.11 8.58 25.72
CA ASP A 540 -3.80 8.47 27.15
C ASP A 540 -4.17 9.76 27.91
N ASP A 541 -3.80 10.92 27.38
CA ASP A 541 -4.13 12.23 27.96
C ASP A 541 -5.63 12.53 27.91
N ILE A 542 -6.29 12.14 26.82
CA ILE A 542 -7.75 12.29 26.66
C ILE A 542 -8.48 11.44 27.70
N PHE A 543 -8.08 10.18 27.86
CA PHE A 543 -8.69 9.28 28.82
C PHE A 543 -8.46 9.74 30.27
N LEU A 544 -7.23 10.16 30.60
CA LEU A 544 -6.91 10.77 31.89
C LEU A 544 -7.83 11.96 32.20
N LYS A 545 -8.06 12.84 31.22
CA LYS A 545 -8.95 14.01 31.40
C LYS A 545 -10.42 13.63 31.52
N VAL A 546 -10.88 12.56 30.88
CA VAL A 546 -12.29 12.16 30.87
C VAL A 546 -12.67 11.26 32.06
N VAL A 547 -11.78 10.36 32.46
CA VAL A 547 -12.05 9.30 33.46
C VAL A 547 -11.27 9.51 34.76
N GLY A 548 -10.21 10.32 34.77
CA GLY A 548 -9.40 10.62 35.96
C GLY A 548 -8.37 9.56 36.34
N ILE A 549 -8.22 8.51 35.53
CA ILE A 549 -7.26 7.39 35.70
C ILE A 549 -6.57 7.15 34.34
N GLY A 550 -5.29 6.73 34.32
CA GLY A 550 -4.55 6.47 33.07
C GLY A 550 -4.91 5.14 32.40
N LEU A 551 -4.61 5.01 31.10
CA LEU A 551 -4.87 3.82 30.27
C LEU A 551 -3.88 2.67 30.51
N GLY A 552 -3.64 2.28 31.77
CA GLY A 552 -2.75 1.16 32.10
C GLY A 552 -3.16 -0.20 31.50
N PHE A 553 -4.42 -0.37 31.09
CA PHE A 553 -4.88 -1.60 30.43
C PHE A 553 -4.52 -1.67 28.94
N LEU A 554 -4.23 -0.53 28.28
CA LEU A 554 -3.76 -0.50 26.89
C LEU A 554 -2.29 -0.92 26.75
N ASP A 555 -1.57 -1.19 27.84
CA ASP A 555 -0.22 -1.75 27.77
C ASP A 555 -0.21 -3.11 27.04
N SER A 556 -1.31 -3.88 27.15
CA SER A 556 -1.56 -5.08 26.34
C SER A 556 -1.67 -4.80 24.83
N PHE A 557 -2.21 -3.64 24.45
CA PHE A 557 -2.23 -3.16 23.07
C PHE A 557 -0.89 -2.57 22.63
N LYS A 558 -0.08 -1.99 23.53
CA LYS A 558 1.26 -1.50 23.19
C LYS A 558 2.16 -2.62 22.68
N ASP A 559 1.98 -3.86 23.16
CA ASP A 559 2.71 -5.02 22.65
C ASP A 559 2.18 -5.53 21.31
N VAL A 560 0.87 -5.42 21.04
CA VAL A 560 0.25 -5.75 19.74
C VAL A 560 0.52 -4.67 18.68
N ILE A 561 0.70 -3.40 19.08
CA ILE A 561 0.86 -2.23 18.20
C ILE A 561 2.34 -1.78 18.07
N LYS A 562 3.28 -2.50 18.70
CA LYS A 562 4.72 -2.15 18.77
C LYS A 562 5.47 -2.08 17.43
N VAL A 563 4.82 -2.34 16.30
CA VAL A 563 5.46 -2.35 14.96
C VAL A 563 5.44 -0.98 14.26
N VAL A 564 4.70 0.04 14.72
CA VAL A 564 4.61 1.33 13.97
C VAL A 564 4.90 2.59 14.81
N GLY A 565 5.02 2.49 16.13
CA GLY A 565 5.06 3.66 17.03
C GLY A 565 6.42 4.17 17.52
N LYS A 566 7.55 3.50 17.23
CA LYS A 566 8.87 4.00 17.63
C LYS A 566 9.35 5.00 16.57
N ASN A 567 9.06 6.30 16.76
CA ASN A 567 9.91 7.46 16.38
C ASN A 567 9.17 8.78 16.11
N ILE A 568 7.90 8.94 16.47
CA ILE A 568 7.23 10.25 16.34
C ILE A 568 7.33 11.02 17.66
N ARG A 569 8.46 11.70 17.89
CA ARG A 569 8.55 12.81 18.86
C ARG A 569 8.08 14.09 18.19
N TYR A 570 6.85 14.53 18.44
CA TYR A 570 6.47 15.90 18.13
C TYR A 570 7.03 16.84 19.20
N SER A 571 7.90 17.76 18.77
CA SER A 571 8.30 18.93 19.55
C SER A 571 7.11 19.89 19.62
N SER A 572 6.50 20.03 20.80
CA SER A 572 5.58 21.12 21.09
C SER A 572 6.32 22.47 21.09
N ARG A 573 5.81 23.42 20.33
CA ARG A 573 5.92 24.85 20.65
C ARG A 573 4.52 25.43 20.74
#